data_AF-A0A672MLG7-F1
#
_entry.id   AF-A0A672MLG7-F1
#
_cell.length_a   1.000
_cell.length_b   1.000
_cell.length_c   1.000
_cell.angle_alpha   90.00
_cell.angle_beta   90.00
_cell.angle_gamma   90.00
#
_symmetry.space_group_name_H-M   'P 1'
#
loop_
_entity.id
_entity.type
_entity.pdbx_description
1 polymer ?
#
loop_
_entity_poly.entity_id
_entity_poly.type
_entity_poly.pdbx_seq_one_letter_code
_entity_poly.pdbx_strand_id
1 'polypeptide(L)'
;MNLVCAQLLFAATLWTLPCTTAAETASSAAEVLHLMSEVSLEAGLRNSSAARAILDYHNRVRSQVFPPAANMEYMHLFTSLSFVRCRMRDWAAQCKWDHGPSHDLRHIEQNLSIISGRHRSIIDLVRSWYDERHYFSYPNRCSGSVCTHYTQVVTIFLKCLLNSCHTGDMTAV
;
A
#
# COMPACT_ATOMS: atom_id res chain seq x y z
N MET A 1 41.86 -39.71 0.38
CA MET A 1 41.83 -38.24 0.43
C MET A 1 40.62 -37.77 -0.35
N ASN A 2 39.80 -36.95 0.31
CA ASN A 2 38.37 -36.78 0.11
C ASN A 2 38.03 -35.88 -1.09
N LEU A 3 37.02 -36.27 -1.88
CA LEU A 3 36.17 -35.34 -2.64
C LEU A 3 34.71 -35.71 -2.32
N VAL A 4 34.22 -35.18 -1.20
CA VAL A 4 32.89 -35.46 -0.65
C VAL A 4 31.97 -34.28 -0.97
N CYS A 5 30.72 -34.60 -1.33
CA CYS A 5 29.52 -33.77 -1.27
C CYS A 5 29.35 -32.61 -2.27
N ALA A 6 29.03 -32.99 -3.52
CA ALA A 6 28.19 -32.19 -4.42
C ALA A 6 26.67 -32.30 -4.09
N GLN A 7 26.31 -32.51 -2.82
CA GLN A 7 24.93 -32.71 -2.37
C GLN A 7 24.62 -31.89 -1.11
N LEU A 8 24.86 -30.58 -1.16
CA LEU A 8 24.12 -29.62 -0.34
C LEU A 8 23.28 -28.77 -1.29
N LEU A 9 22.29 -29.46 -1.84
CA LEU A 9 21.18 -28.94 -2.61
C LEU A 9 20.50 -27.80 -1.85
N PHE A 10 20.41 -26.64 -2.51
CA PHE A 10 19.17 -25.86 -2.70
C PHE A 10 18.33 -25.42 -1.48
N ALA A 11 18.80 -25.54 -0.25
CA ALA A 11 18.00 -25.22 0.94
C ALA A 11 18.16 -23.79 1.47
N ALA A 12 18.90 -22.90 0.80
CA ALA A 12 19.14 -21.53 1.28
C ALA A 12 18.77 -20.42 0.29
N THR A 13 18.37 -20.72 -0.94
CA THR A 13 18.09 -19.69 -1.96
C THR A 13 16.61 -19.34 -2.11
N LEU A 14 15.70 -20.01 -1.39
CA LEU A 14 14.26 -19.76 -1.43
C LEU A 14 13.75 -18.76 -0.39
N TRP A 15 14.64 -18.17 0.41
CA TRP A 15 14.33 -17.06 1.33
C TRP A 15 14.94 -15.72 0.90
N THR A 16 15.66 -15.69 -0.23
CA THR A 16 16.49 -14.55 -0.64
C THR A 16 16.04 -13.92 -1.95
N LEU A 17 14.78 -14.04 -2.39
CA LEU A 17 14.33 -13.23 -3.51
C LEU A 17 14.16 -11.79 -2.99
N PRO A 18 15.11 -10.89 -3.27
CA PRO A 18 15.07 -9.57 -2.71
C PRO A 18 14.05 -8.77 -3.51
N CYS A 19 13.23 -8.06 -2.75
CA CYS A 19 12.65 -6.81 -3.18
C CYS A 19 13.79 -5.83 -3.48
N THR A 20 14.47 -5.94 -4.64
CA THR A 20 15.57 -5.05 -5.04
C THR A 20 15.21 -4.34 -6.34
N THR A 21 15.11 -3.02 -6.26
CA THR A 21 15.24 -2.14 -7.42
C THR A 21 16.66 -1.59 -7.41
N ALA A 22 17.53 -2.13 -8.26
CA ALA A 22 18.60 -1.35 -8.86
C ALA A 22 18.34 -1.36 -10.36
N ALA A 23 18.35 -0.18 -10.98
CA ALA A 23 18.26 -0.05 -12.43
C ALA A 23 19.57 -0.57 -13.04
N GLU A 24 19.69 -1.87 -13.18
CA GLU A 24 20.73 -2.53 -13.95
C GLU A 24 20.10 -3.06 -15.24
N THR A 25 20.82 -2.93 -16.35
CA THR A 25 20.41 -3.49 -17.64
C THR A 25 20.19 -4.98 -17.47
N ALA A 26 18.94 -5.44 -17.62
CA ALA A 26 18.59 -6.86 -17.48
C ALA A 26 19.51 -7.70 -18.38
N SER A 27 20.35 -8.54 -17.75
CA SER A 27 21.38 -9.35 -18.39
C SER A 27 20.92 -10.79 -18.57
N SER A 28 19.83 -11.19 -17.90
CA SER A 28 19.29 -12.55 -17.94
C SER A 28 17.78 -12.61 -18.23
N ALA A 29 17.35 -13.74 -18.80
CA ALA A 29 15.93 -14.01 -19.06
C ALA A 29 15.07 -14.04 -17.77
N ALA A 30 15.66 -14.38 -16.62
CA ALA A 30 14.99 -14.37 -15.33
C ALA A 30 14.66 -12.94 -14.86
N GLU A 31 15.58 -11.99 -15.05
CA GLU A 31 15.36 -10.57 -14.73
C GLU A 31 14.31 -9.95 -15.66
N VAL A 32 14.35 -10.29 -16.95
CA VAL A 32 13.32 -9.84 -17.92
C VAL A 32 11.95 -10.37 -17.52
N LEU A 33 11.82 -11.64 -17.13
CA LEU A 33 10.56 -12.22 -16.69
C LEU A 33 10.05 -11.57 -15.38
N HIS A 34 10.95 -11.26 -14.45
CA HIS A 34 10.58 -10.53 -13.23
C HIS A 34 10.05 -9.13 -13.54
N LEU A 35 10.76 -8.37 -14.38
CA LEU A 35 10.36 -7.03 -14.79
C LEU A 35 9.01 -7.03 -15.54
N MET A 36 8.79 -8.02 -16.41
CA MET A 36 7.50 -8.20 -17.10
C MET A 36 6.35 -8.51 -16.15
N SER A 37 6.60 -9.30 -15.09
CA SER A 37 5.63 -9.54 -14.01
C SER A 37 5.31 -8.27 -13.24
N GLU A 38 6.33 -7.45 -12.95
CA GLU A 38 6.14 -6.19 -12.23
C GLU A 38 5.28 -5.20 -13.03
N VAL A 39 5.57 -5.04 -14.32
CA VAL A 39 4.83 -4.17 -15.25
C VAL A 39 3.40 -4.65 -15.42
N SER A 40 3.19 -5.97 -15.53
CA SER A 40 1.84 -6.56 -15.62
C SER A 40 1.04 -6.33 -14.34
N LEU A 41 1.68 -6.45 -13.17
CA LEU A 41 1.05 -6.20 -11.88
C LEU A 41 0.76 -4.71 -11.64
N GLU A 42 1.63 -3.81 -12.11
CA GLU A 42 1.34 -2.37 -12.13
C GLU A 42 0.15 -2.03 -13.02
N ALA A 43 0.12 -2.56 -14.25
CA ALA A 43 -1.00 -2.40 -15.16
C ALA A 43 -2.29 -2.98 -14.55
N GLY A 44 -2.20 -4.12 -13.86
CA GLY A 44 -3.29 -4.74 -13.12
C GLY A 44 -3.81 -3.86 -11.98
N LEU A 45 -2.92 -3.21 -11.21
CA LEU A 45 -3.33 -2.31 -10.13
C LEU A 45 -3.97 -1.03 -10.67
N ARG A 46 -3.40 -0.40 -11.71
CA ARG A 46 -4.03 0.74 -12.41
C ARG A 46 -5.40 0.38 -12.96
N ASN A 47 -5.56 -0.86 -13.40
CA ASN A 47 -6.82 -1.37 -13.95
C ASN A 47 -7.77 -1.99 -12.91
N SER A 48 -7.39 -2.01 -11.63
CA SER A 48 -8.24 -2.51 -10.57
C SER A 48 -9.43 -1.58 -10.35
N SER A 49 -10.66 -2.12 -10.41
CA SER A 49 -11.87 -1.37 -10.08
C SER A 49 -11.83 -0.83 -8.65
N ALA A 50 -11.24 -1.58 -7.73
CA ALA A 50 -11.07 -1.18 -6.34
C ALA A 50 -10.09 0.00 -6.20
N ALA A 51 -8.91 -0.07 -6.83
CA ALA A 51 -7.92 1.01 -6.75
C ALA A 51 -8.44 2.32 -7.35
N ARG A 52 -9.16 2.25 -8.49
CA ARG A 52 -9.80 3.43 -9.08
C ARG A 52 -10.89 3.99 -8.18
N ALA A 53 -11.76 3.13 -7.62
CA ALA A 53 -12.81 3.58 -6.71
C ALA A 53 -12.25 4.31 -5.48
N ILE A 54 -11.15 3.79 -4.90
CA ILE A 54 -10.45 4.44 -3.79
C ILE A 54 -9.85 5.77 -4.23
N LEU A 55 -9.18 5.84 -5.38
CA LEU A 55 -8.59 7.07 -5.91
C LEU A 55 -9.65 8.15 -6.15
N ASP A 56 -10.75 7.78 -6.82
CA ASP A 56 -11.86 8.70 -7.12
C ASP A 56 -12.53 9.19 -5.83
N TYR A 57 -12.64 8.32 -4.82
CA TYR A 57 -13.11 8.72 -3.50
C TYR A 57 -12.21 9.77 -2.86
N HIS A 58 -10.89 9.52 -2.83
CA HIS A 58 -9.92 10.47 -2.27
C HIS A 58 -10.02 11.82 -2.97
N ASN A 59 -9.96 11.86 -4.30
CA ASN A 59 -10.07 13.11 -5.06
C ASN A 59 -11.40 13.84 -4.81
N ARG A 60 -12.51 13.10 -4.71
CA ARG A 60 -13.81 13.70 -4.37
C ARG A 60 -13.78 14.36 -2.99
N VAL A 61 -13.33 13.67 -1.95
CA VAL A 61 -13.36 14.24 -0.59
C VAL A 61 -12.33 15.35 -0.38
N ARG A 62 -11.20 15.30 -1.09
CA ARG A 62 -10.18 16.37 -1.15
C ARG A 62 -10.74 17.67 -1.71
N SER A 63 -11.66 17.59 -2.69
CA SER A 63 -12.34 18.76 -3.24
C SER A 63 -13.35 19.42 -2.28
N GLN A 64 -13.65 18.78 -1.14
CA GLN A 64 -14.70 19.17 -0.20
C GLN A 64 -14.16 19.56 1.18
N VAL A 65 -12.84 19.75 1.32
CA VAL A 65 -12.23 20.12 2.60
C VAL A 65 -12.69 21.51 3.05
N PHE A 66 -12.79 21.68 4.38
CA PHE A 66 -13.08 22.98 5.00
C PHE A 66 -12.09 23.26 6.14
N PRO A 67 -11.46 24.46 6.18
CA PRO A 67 -11.54 25.52 5.18
C PRO A 67 -11.01 25.07 3.79
N PRO A 68 -11.43 25.71 2.68
CA PRO A 68 -10.96 25.35 1.35
C PRO A 68 -9.43 25.45 1.24
N ALA A 69 -8.80 24.43 0.68
CA ALA A 69 -7.36 24.42 0.45
C ALA A 69 -7.00 25.21 -0.82
N ALA A 70 -6.01 26.09 -0.73
CA ALA A 70 -5.55 26.90 -1.86
C ALA A 70 -4.70 26.11 -2.87
N ASN A 71 -4.12 24.99 -2.46
CA ASN A 71 -3.12 24.22 -3.21
C ASN A 71 -3.37 22.71 -3.17
N MET A 72 -4.64 22.29 -3.17
CA MET A 72 -4.98 20.86 -3.19
C MET A 72 -4.68 20.26 -4.57
N GLU A 73 -3.61 19.47 -4.67
CA GLU A 73 -3.25 18.80 -5.92
C GLU A 73 -4.20 17.64 -6.25
N TYR A 74 -4.31 17.30 -7.54
CA TYR A 74 -5.03 16.10 -7.94
C TYR A 74 -4.22 14.86 -7.53
N MET A 75 -4.83 13.95 -6.80
CA MET A 75 -4.17 12.74 -6.34
C MET A 75 -4.10 11.75 -7.50
N HIS A 76 -2.92 11.13 -7.66
CA HIS A 76 -2.68 10.09 -8.66
C HIS A 76 -2.30 8.77 -7.97
N LEU A 77 -2.70 7.66 -8.58
CA LEU A 77 -2.26 6.35 -8.13
C LEU A 77 -0.77 6.18 -8.43
N PHE A 78 0.02 5.97 -7.39
CA PHE A 78 1.45 5.82 -7.48
C PHE A 78 1.83 4.34 -7.58
N THR A 79 2.28 3.90 -8.76
CA THR A 79 2.54 2.48 -9.04
C THR A 79 4.01 2.13 -9.24
N SER A 80 4.88 3.11 -9.48
CA SER A 80 6.24 2.92 -10.00
C SER A 80 7.32 2.58 -8.95
N LEU A 81 6.94 2.15 -7.75
CA LEU A 81 7.89 1.65 -6.75
C LEU A 81 7.55 0.21 -6.40
N SER A 82 8.11 -0.71 -7.18
CA SER A 82 8.01 -2.14 -6.89
C SER A 82 8.52 -2.48 -5.51
N PHE A 83 9.55 -1.78 -5.01
CA PHE A 83 10.05 -1.98 -3.64
C PHE A 83 8.97 -1.80 -2.57
N VAL A 84 8.39 -0.59 -2.49
CA VAL A 84 7.37 -0.25 -1.49
C VAL A 84 6.14 -1.16 -1.65
N ARG A 85 5.78 -1.52 -2.89
CA ARG A 85 4.67 -2.45 -3.16
C ARG A 85 4.93 -3.82 -2.61
N CYS A 86 6.11 -4.37 -2.86
CA CYS A 86 6.48 -5.68 -2.37
C CYS A 86 6.53 -5.69 -0.84
N ARG A 87 7.11 -4.68 -0.18
CA ARG A 87 7.11 -4.59 1.29
C ARG A 87 5.71 -4.47 1.89
N MET A 88 4.85 -3.62 1.33
CA MET A 88 3.44 -3.53 1.77
C MET A 88 2.70 -4.85 1.57
N ARG A 89 2.96 -5.57 0.47
CA ARG A 89 2.37 -6.87 0.18
C ARG A 89 2.80 -7.93 1.17
N ASP A 90 4.09 -8.03 1.43
CA ASP A 90 4.64 -8.99 2.39
C ASP A 90 4.17 -8.67 3.82
N TRP A 91 3.93 -7.39 4.13
CA TRP A 91 3.34 -6.98 5.40
C TRP A 91 1.86 -7.35 5.53
N ALA A 92 1.03 -6.97 4.55
CA ALA A 92 -0.40 -7.22 4.60
C ALA A 92 -0.73 -8.73 4.60
N ALA A 93 0.10 -9.54 3.92
CA ALA A 93 0.00 -10.99 3.91
C ALA A 93 0.17 -11.64 5.30
N GLN A 94 0.80 -10.94 6.25
CA GLN A 94 0.93 -11.42 7.63
C GLN A 94 -0.39 -11.32 8.42
N CYS A 95 -1.39 -10.61 7.87
CA CYS A 95 -2.68 -10.41 8.53
C CYS A 95 -2.55 -9.85 9.96
N LYS A 96 -1.56 -8.98 10.17
CA LYS A 96 -1.31 -8.30 11.44
C LYS A 96 -1.88 -6.88 11.37
N TRP A 97 -2.71 -6.53 12.36
CA TRP A 97 -3.26 -5.18 12.50
C TRP A 97 -2.24 -4.24 13.15
N ASP A 98 -1.26 -3.81 12.37
CA ASP A 98 -0.17 -2.93 12.81
C ASP A 98 0.47 -2.24 11.59
N HIS A 99 1.12 -1.10 11.78
CA HIS A 99 1.86 -0.43 10.71
C HIS A 99 3.05 -1.28 10.27
N GLY A 100 3.39 -1.20 8.99
CA GLY A 100 4.52 -1.95 8.45
C GLY A 100 5.87 -1.59 9.09
N PRO A 101 6.87 -2.47 8.94
CA PRO A 101 8.16 -2.33 9.61
C PRO A 101 8.80 -0.97 9.33
N SER A 102 9.16 -0.27 10.41
CA SER A 102 9.73 1.08 10.34
C SER A 102 11.07 1.15 9.63
N HIS A 103 11.80 0.04 9.45
CA HIS A 103 13.06 0.03 8.70
C HIS A 103 12.86 0.09 7.18
N ASP A 104 11.73 -0.41 6.67
CA ASP A 104 11.47 -0.42 5.22
C ASP A 104 10.49 0.67 4.78
N LEU A 105 9.56 1.04 5.65
CA LEU A 105 8.46 1.96 5.36
C LEU A 105 8.53 3.24 6.20
N ARG A 106 9.70 3.57 6.76
CA ARG A 106 9.89 4.73 7.66
C ARG A 106 9.37 6.05 7.11
N HIS A 107 9.54 6.24 5.81
CA HIS A 107 9.26 7.49 5.11
C HIS A 107 7.95 7.42 4.31
N ILE A 108 7.16 6.37 4.54
CA ILE A 108 5.88 6.14 3.89
C ILE A 108 4.81 6.24 4.97
N GLU A 109 4.01 7.30 4.89
CA GLU A 109 2.78 7.42 5.68
C GLU A 109 1.83 6.27 5.33
N GLN A 110 1.12 5.76 6.33
CA GLN A 110 0.29 4.56 6.19
C GLN A 110 -1.04 4.77 6.92
N ASN A 111 -2.13 4.66 6.17
CA ASN A 111 -3.48 4.53 6.69
C ASN A 111 -3.92 3.07 6.62
N LEU A 112 -4.37 2.53 7.74
CA LEU A 112 -4.87 1.16 7.82
C LEU A 112 -6.38 1.17 8.02
N SER A 113 -7.05 0.23 7.37
CA SER A 113 -8.45 -0.08 7.65
C SER A 113 -8.70 -1.57 7.55
N ILE A 114 -9.61 -2.04 8.40
CA ILE A 114 -10.07 -3.40 8.40
C ILE A 114 -11.58 -3.39 8.37
N ILE A 115 -12.14 -4.29 7.58
CA ILE A 115 -13.58 -4.50 7.56
C ILE A 115 -13.88 -5.98 7.69
N SER A 116 -14.79 -6.31 8.59
CA SER A 116 -15.27 -7.67 8.82
C SER A 116 -16.76 -7.79 8.45
N GLY A 117 -17.15 -9.00 8.05
CA GLY A 117 -18.54 -9.33 7.67
C GLY A 117 -18.83 -9.36 6.17
N ARG A 118 -20.02 -9.84 5.79
CA ARG A 118 -20.45 -9.96 4.39
C ARG A 118 -20.94 -8.62 3.84
N HIS A 119 -20.38 -8.21 2.70
CA HIS A 119 -20.90 -7.19 1.78
C HIS A 119 -20.74 -5.75 2.27
N ARG A 120 -19.51 -5.26 2.18
CA ARG A 120 -19.19 -3.85 2.39
C ARG A 120 -18.48 -3.31 1.16
N SER A 121 -18.75 -2.06 0.83
CA SER A 121 -18.09 -1.42 -0.32
C SER A 121 -16.61 -1.24 -0.01
N ILE A 122 -15.75 -1.36 -1.02
CA ILE A 122 -14.34 -0.98 -0.90
C ILE A 122 -14.18 0.46 -0.38
N ILE A 123 -15.16 1.32 -0.66
CA ILE A 123 -15.19 2.70 -0.17
C ILE A 123 -15.37 2.77 1.34
N ASP A 124 -16.03 1.80 1.96
CA ASP A 124 -16.27 1.81 3.41
C ASP A 124 -14.96 1.71 4.20
N LEU A 125 -13.93 1.07 3.62
CA LEU A 125 -12.58 0.97 4.19
C LEU A 125 -11.89 2.34 4.30
N VAL A 126 -12.17 3.27 3.38
CA VAL A 126 -11.50 4.58 3.32
C VAL A 126 -12.41 5.73 3.76
N ARG A 127 -13.73 5.48 3.85
CA ARG A 127 -14.70 6.47 4.33
C ARG A 127 -14.45 6.83 5.79
N SER A 128 -14.17 5.82 6.64
CA SER A 128 -13.91 6.05 8.07
C SER A 128 -12.76 7.01 8.32
N TRP A 129 -11.71 6.98 7.48
CA TRP A 129 -10.60 7.93 7.55
C TRP A 129 -11.05 9.36 7.29
N TYR A 130 -11.94 9.57 6.32
CA TYR A 130 -12.47 10.89 6.03
C TYR A 130 -13.43 11.38 7.13
N ASP A 131 -14.24 10.48 7.70
CA ASP A 131 -15.23 10.81 8.73
C ASP A 131 -14.59 11.35 10.03
N GLU A 132 -13.30 11.10 10.27
CA GLU A 132 -12.55 11.75 11.35
C GLU A 132 -12.55 13.29 11.27
N ARG A 133 -12.87 13.87 10.10
CA ARG A 133 -13.09 15.32 9.93
C ARG A 133 -14.09 15.92 10.92
N HIS A 134 -15.04 15.12 11.41
CA HIS A 134 -16.04 15.57 12.38
C HIS A 134 -15.42 15.92 13.75
N TYR A 135 -14.23 15.39 14.02
CA TYR A 135 -13.47 15.61 15.25
C TYR A 135 -12.21 16.45 15.02
N PHE A 136 -11.86 16.72 13.76
CA PHE A 136 -10.72 17.55 13.41
C PHE A 136 -11.14 19.01 13.25
N SER A 137 -10.34 19.92 13.78
CA SER A 137 -10.44 21.36 13.55
C SER A 137 -9.09 21.87 13.06
N TYR A 138 -9.09 22.48 11.87
CA TYR A 138 -7.91 23.10 11.29
C TYR A 138 -7.31 24.16 12.24
N PRO A 139 -5.98 24.26 12.39
CA PRO A 139 -4.95 23.54 11.62
C PRO A 139 -4.53 22.17 12.15
N ASN A 140 -4.77 21.85 13.42
CA ASN A 140 -4.16 20.68 14.05
C ASN A 140 -4.86 20.21 15.34
N ARG A 141 -6.11 20.61 15.58
CA ARG A 141 -6.83 20.22 16.80
C ARG A 141 -7.68 18.98 16.53
N CYS A 142 -7.51 17.95 17.34
CA CYS A 142 -8.34 16.74 17.33
C CYS A 142 -9.11 16.65 18.65
N SER A 143 -10.44 16.52 18.59
CA SER A 143 -11.30 16.28 19.75
C SER A 143 -11.71 14.81 19.91
N GLY A 144 -11.39 13.98 18.91
CA GLY A 144 -11.63 12.54 18.91
C GLY A 144 -10.42 11.74 19.42
N SER A 145 -10.56 10.42 19.45
CA SER A 145 -9.44 9.52 19.79
C SER A 145 -8.39 9.49 18.69
N VAL A 146 -8.80 9.64 17.41
CA VAL A 146 -7.93 9.61 16.24
C VAL A 146 -8.44 10.61 15.20
N CYS A 147 -7.53 11.40 14.63
CA CYS A 147 -7.77 12.25 13.45
C CYS A 147 -6.67 12.14 12.39
N THR A 148 -5.67 11.27 12.63
CA THR A 148 -4.45 11.18 11.83
C THR A 148 -4.70 10.55 10.47
N HIS A 149 -5.79 9.79 10.30
CA HIS A 149 -6.13 9.24 9.00
C HIS A 149 -6.72 10.33 8.10
N TYR A 150 -7.57 11.21 8.63
CA TYR A 150 -8.11 12.36 7.88
C TYR A 150 -6.99 13.29 7.38
N THR A 151 -6.00 13.60 8.21
CA THR A 151 -4.88 14.44 7.79
C THR A 151 -4.02 13.78 6.70
N GLN A 152 -3.97 12.45 6.63
CA GLN A 152 -3.30 11.72 5.55
C GLN A 152 -4.12 11.64 4.26
N VAL A 153 -5.46 11.62 4.33
CA VAL A 153 -6.35 11.66 3.14
C VAL A 153 -6.11 12.93 2.30
N VAL A 154 -5.65 14.01 2.93
CA VAL A 154 -5.34 15.28 2.25
C VAL A 154 -3.90 15.37 1.69
N THR A 155 -3.13 14.27 1.63
CA THR A 155 -1.77 14.20 1.02
C THR A 155 -1.78 14.05 -0.52
N ILE A 156 -0.63 14.05 -1.18
CA ILE A 156 -0.54 14.19 -2.66
C ILE A 156 -0.60 12.85 -3.41
N PHE A 157 0.00 11.79 -2.87
CA PHE A 157 0.13 10.51 -3.56
C PHE A 157 -0.62 9.39 -2.85
N LEU A 158 -1.27 8.54 -3.65
CA LEU A 158 -1.95 7.35 -3.15
C LEU A 158 -1.23 6.10 -3.57
N LYS A 159 -0.94 5.23 -2.61
CA LYS A 159 -0.65 3.84 -2.85
C LYS A 159 -1.66 3.01 -2.09
N CYS A 160 -2.11 1.88 -2.64
CA CYS A 160 -3.13 1.07 -1.97
C CYS A 160 -2.84 -0.40 -2.19
N LEU A 161 -3.03 -1.18 -1.13
CA LEU A 161 -3.00 -2.63 -1.17
C LEU A 161 -4.19 -3.20 -0.40
N LEU A 162 -4.79 -4.23 -0.98
CA LEU A 162 -5.89 -4.99 -0.40
C LEU A 162 -5.44 -6.42 -0.18
N ASN A 163 -5.68 -6.94 1.02
CA ASN A 163 -5.43 -8.33 1.36
C ASN A 163 -6.62 -8.92 2.12
N SER A 164 -7.03 -10.14 1.79
CA SER A 164 -8.08 -10.85 2.52
C SER A 164 -7.45 -11.76 3.57
N CYS A 165 -7.95 -11.69 4.80
CA CYS A 165 -7.50 -12.45 5.96
C CYS A 165 -8.70 -13.25 6.53
N HIS A 166 -8.44 -14.33 7.27
CA HIS A 166 -9.52 -15.17 7.82
C HIS A 166 -10.55 -14.42 8.67
N THR A 167 -10.20 -13.24 9.20
CA THR A 167 -11.02 -12.39 10.06
C THR A 167 -11.68 -11.20 9.34
N GLY A 168 -11.40 -11.00 8.03
CA GLY A 168 -11.90 -9.86 7.25
C GLY A 168 -10.89 -9.38 6.20
N ASP A 169 -11.29 -8.39 5.42
CA ASP A 169 -10.41 -7.76 4.43
C ASP A 169 -9.67 -6.58 5.07
N MET A 170 -8.35 -6.52 4.87
CA MET A 170 -7.47 -5.44 5.33
C MET A 170 -7.03 -4.59 4.14
N THR A 171 -7.10 -3.28 4.31
CA THR A 171 -6.55 -2.29 3.38
C THR A 171 -5.41 -1.54 4.07
N ALA A 172 -4.27 -1.49 3.41
CA ALA A 172 -3.17 -0.60 3.78
C ALA A 172 -2.96 0.37 2.61
N VAL A 173 -3.14 1.65 2.90
CA VAL A 173 -2.87 2.77 1.99
C VAL A 173 -1.60 3.47 2.44
#